data_AF-A0A356HX42-F1
#
_entry.id   AF-A0A356HX42-F1
#
_cell.length_a   1.000
_cell.length_b   1.000
_cell.length_c   1.000
_cell.angle_alpha   90.00
_cell.angle_beta   90.00
_cell.angle_gamma   90.00
#
_symmetry.space_group_name_H-M   'P 1'
#
loop_
_entity.id
_entity.type
_entity.pdbx_description
1 polymer ?
#
loop_
_entity_poly.entity_id
_entity_poly.type
_entity_poly.pdbx_seq_one_letter_code
_entity_poly.pdbx_strand_id
1 'polypeptide(L)'
;LTSPAPPEGCTVNLSIEHVATSGGHHSHSGTRPKGKITDSSGNVISSVNLSNAENSAVVKYTSSEVGGEERIIATVTGGDESEAKIKVRVPGLGSMGESDAWRLTGQTTNHPVNHYGTYTTIGNIGNMAADYYQQFDATLGINDMSLPDGGMFDICGTYNPTDTCLNAPNGGHSSHRKGTGVDIDRTAQSQNGWIRVDRIAIREICKDYGGHLVRESTIHCEFPQ
;
A
#
# COMPACT_ATOMS: atom_id res chain seq x y z
N LEU A 1 -2.86 -4.73 -25.62
CA LEU A 1 -4.19 -5.04 -26.15
C LEU A 1 -3.99 -6.06 -27.28
N THR A 2 -4.62 -7.23 -27.19
CA THR A 2 -4.38 -8.38 -28.11
C THR A 2 -5.46 -8.54 -29.19
N SER A 3 -6.35 -7.57 -29.31
CA SER A 3 -7.41 -7.51 -30.33
C SER A 3 -6.90 -6.82 -31.61
N PRO A 4 -7.54 -7.03 -32.79
CA PRO A 4 -7.18 -6.29 -34.01
C PRO A 4 -7.22 -4.78 -33.78
N ALA A 5 -6.39 -4.06 -34.54
CA ALA A 5 -6.34 -2.60 -34.47
C ALA A 5 -7.75 -2.02 -34.73
N PRO A 6 -8.14 -0.98 -33.99
CA PRO A 6 -9.44 -0.34 -34.18
C PRO A 6 -9.57 0.23 -35.60
N PRO A 7 -10.79 0.30 -36.18
CA PRO A 7 -11.01 0.86 -37.50
C PRO A 7 -10.51 2.31 -37.62
N GLU A 8 -10.04 2.71 -38.79
CA GLU A 8 -9.67 4.10 -39.09
C GLU A 8 -10.84 5.06 -38.81
N GLY A 9 -10.53 6.27 -38.33
CA GLY A 9 -11.56 7.30 -38.10
C GLY A 9 -12.47 7.06 -36.90
N CYS A 10 -12.16 6.09 -36.04
CA CYS A 10 -13.00 5.78 -34.88
C CYS A 10 -12.57 6.55 -33.61
N THR A 11 -13.52 6.68 -32.68
CA THR A 11 -13.23 7.12 -31.31
C THR A 11 -13.07 5.88 -30.43
N VAL A 12 -11.93 5.82 -29.72
CA VAL A 12 -11.67 4.82 -28.68
C VAL A 12 -11.93 5.48 -27.33
N ASN A 13 -12.93 4.99 -26.60
CA ASN A 13 -13.20 5.39 -25.23
C ASN A 13 -12.28 4.61 -24.28
N LEU A 14 -11.73 5.30 -23.28
CA LEU A 14 -10.81 4.74 -22.31
C LEU A 14 -11.41 4.84 -20.92
N SER A 15 -11.43 3.74 -20.19
CA SER A 15 -11.83 3.71 -18.78
C SER A 15 -10.83 2.92 -17.95
N ILE A 16 -10.81 3.20 -16.65
CA ILE A 16 -10.02 2.46 -15.67
C ILE A 16 -10.99 1.85 -14.66
N GLU A 17 -10.76 0.60 -14.32
CA GLU A 17 -11.44 -0.10 -13.24
C GLU A 17 -10.41 -0.71 -12.30
N HIS A 18 -10.67 -0.69 -10.98
CA HIS A 18 -9.87 -1.46 -10.04
C HIS A 18 -10.36 -2.90 -10.05
N VAL A 19 -9.44 -3.84 -9.85
CA VAL A 19 -9.81 -5.22 -9.54
C VAL A 19 -10.14 -5.29 -8.05
N ALA A 20 -11.36 -5.71 -7.74
CA ALA A 20 -11.80 -5.89 -6.36
C ALA A 20 -10.87 -6.86 -5.62
N THR A 21 -10.72 -6.64 -4.31
CA THR A 21 -9.93 -7.49 -3.42
C THR A 21 -8.48 -7.76 -3.89
N SER A 22 -7.79 -6.71 -4.36
CA SER A 22 -6.40 -6.81 -4.86
C SER A 22 -5.43 -5.94 -4.06
N GLY A 23 -4.16 -6.35 -4.01
CA GLY A 23 -3.10 -5.60 -3.33
C GLY A 23 -3.03 -5.75 -1.81
N GLY A 24 -3.81 -6.67 -1.22
CA GLY A 24 -3.93 -6.83 0.23
C GLY A 24 -5.17 -6.16 0.85
N HIS A 25 -5.93 -5.45 0.02
CA HIS A 25 -7.20 -4.85 0.36
C HIS A 25 -8.33 -5.90 0.27
N HIS A 26 -9.06 -6.17 1.35
CA HIS A 26 -10.24 -7.05 1.36
C HIS A 26 -11.50 -6.31 1.82
N SER A 27 -12.62 -6.52 1.10
CA SER A 27 -13.99 -6.16 1.51
C SER A 27 -14.17 -4.72 2.02
N HIS A 28 -13.95 -3.73 1.16
CA HIS A 28 -14.10 -2.31 1.50
C HIS A 28 -15.39 -1.70 0.94
N SER A 29 -15.96 -0.73 1.66
CA SER A 29 -17.18 0.01 1.28
C SER A 29 -16.90 1.28 0.47
N GLY A 30 -15.65 1.74 0.42
CA GLY A 30 -15.24 2.95 -0.29
C GLY A 30 -14.89 2.73 -1.76
N THR A 31 -14.96 3.81 -2.56
CA THR A 31 -14.48 3.77 -3.95
C THR A 31 -12.97 3.98 -3.99
N ARG A 32 -12.23 2.92 -4.31
CA ARG A 32 -10.78 2.97 -4.48
C ARG A 32 -10.36 3.98 -5.56
N PRO A 33 -9.46 4.94 -5.26
CA PRO A 33 -8.86 5.83 -6.22
C PRO A 33 -8.18 5.06 -7.35
N LYS A 34 -8.50 5.46 -8.57
CA LYS A 34 -7.98 4.86 -9.80
C LYS A 34 -6.82 5.68 -10.35
N GLY A 35 -5.99 5.06 -11.18
CA GLY A 35 -5.05 5.77 -12.03
C GLY A 35 -5.74 6.77 -12.98
N LYS A 36 -4.92 7.50 -13.74
CA LYS A 36 -5.37 8.49 -14.73
C LYS A 36 -4.67 8.25 -16.05
N ILE A 37 -5.40 8.46 -17.14
CA ILE A 37 -4.85 8.45 -18.50
C ILE A 37 -4.69 9.88 -18.96
N THR A 38 -3.54 10.20 -19.53
CA THR A 38 -3.19 11.53 -20.01
C THR A 38 -2.71 11.48 -21.46
N ASP A 39 -2.98 12.57 -22.19
CA ASP A 39 -2.41 12.80 -23.52
C ASP A 39 -0.93 13.22 -23.44
N SER A 40 -0.31 13.48 -24.60
CA SER A 40 1.07 13.94 -24.69
C SER A 40 1.32 15.32 -24.08
N SER A 41 0.26 16.11 -23.87
CA SER A 41 0.31 17.42 -23.21
C SER A 41 0.05 17.33 -21.70
N GLY A 42 -0.24 16.13 -21.18
CA GLY A 42 -0.52 15.89 -19.77
C GLY A 42 -1.97 16.12 -19.35
N ASN A 43 -2.89 16.36 -20.29
CA ASN A 43 -4.32 16.52 -19.97
C ASN A 43 -4.95 15.17 -19.69
N VAL A 44 -5.79 15.08 -18.66
CA VAL A 44 -6.56 13.86 -18.38
C VAL A 44 -7.60 13.66 -19.48
N ILE A 45 -7.61 12.46 -20.07
CA ILE A 45 -8.49 12.11 -21.18
C ILE A 45 -9.27 10.83 -20.88
N SER A 46 -10.46 10.72 -21.46
CA SER A 46 -11.32 9.52 -21.42
C SER A 46 -11.58 8.94 -22.81
N SER A 47 -10.99 9.51 -23.85
CA SER A 47 -11.10 9.01 -25.22
C SER A 47 -9.95 9.51 -26.09
N VAL A 48 -9.72 8.81 -27.19
CA VAL A 48 -8.83 9.24 -28.27
C VAL A 48 -9.54 9.09 -29.59
N ASN A 49 -9.39 10.09 -30.47
CA ASN A 49 -9.86 10.00 -31.85
C ASN A 49 -8.70 9.54 -32.72
N LEU A 50 -8.87 8.40 -33.38
CA LEU A 50 -7.91 7.90 -34.35
C LEU A 50 -8.25 8.53 -35.69
N SER A 51 -7.31 9.28 -36.27
CA SER A 51 -7.51 9.85 -37.60
C SER A 51 -7.54 8.75 -38.66
N ASN A 52 -8.02 9.06 -39.87
CA ASN A 52 -8.04 8.08 -40.97
C ASN A 52 -6.65 7.63 -41.43
N ALA A 53 -5.57 8.25 -40.93
CA ALA A 53 -4.19 7.88 -41.24
C ALA A 53 -3.51 7.09 -40.09
N GLU A 54 -4.20 6.92 -38.96
CA GLU A 54 -3.64 6.33 -37.74
C GLU A 54 -4.53 5.19 -37.24
N ASN A 55 -3.93 4.04 -36.98
CA ASN A 55 -4.61 2.88 -36.39
C ASN A 55 -4.20 2.65 -34.92
N SER A 56 -3.47 3.58 -34.32
CA SER A 56 -3.00 3.50 -32.94
C SER A 56 -2.83 4.88 -32.31
N ALA A 57 -2.97 4.93 -30.99
CA ALA A 57 -2.68 6.11 -30.19
C ALA A 57 -1.78 5.74 -29.02
N VAL A 58 -0.92 6.67 -28.63
CA VAL A 58 -0.07 6.55 -27.44
C VAL A 58 -0.64 7.46 -26.36
N VAL A 59 -0.93 6.87 -25.21
CA VAL A 59 -1.38 7.60 -24.01
C VAL A 59 -0.49 7.25 -22.83
N LYS A 60 -0.44 8.13 -21.83
CA LYS A 60 0.31 7.88 -20.60
C LYS A 60 -0.65 7.53 -19.48
N TYR A 61 -0.43 6.37 -18.88
CA TYR A 61 -1.08 5.99 -17.62
C TYR A 61 -0.21 6.41 -16.43
N THR A 62 -0.84 6.99 -15.41
CA THR A 62 -0.23 7.27 -14.10
C THR A 62 -1.07 6.59 -13.02
N SER A 63 -0.46 5.71 -12.22
CA SER A 63 -1.16 4.97 -11.17
C SER A 63 -1.63 5.86 -10.03
N SER A 64 -2.66 5.39 -9.29
CA SER A 64 -2.97 5.98 -7.99
C SER A 64 -1.91 5.63 -6.95
N GLU A 65 -2.08 6.16 -5.74
CA GLU A 65 -1.22 5.82 -4.61
C GLU A 65 -1.57 4.47 -3.96
N VAL A 66 -2.64 3.81 -4.41
CA VAL A 66 -3.17 2.57 -3.81
C VAL A 66 -2.66 1.34 -4.58
N GLY A 67 -2.05 0.40 -3.85
CA GLY A 67 -1.46 -0.82 -4.41
C GLY A 67 -2.51 -1.87 -4.77
N GLY A 68 -2.29 -2.62 -5.84
CA GLY A 68 -3.19 -3.66 -6.35
C GLY A 68 -3.34 -3.62 -7.86
N GLU A 69 -4.41 -4.21 -8.39
CA GLU A 69 -4.59 -4.39 -9.83
C GLU A 69 -5.64 -3.42 -10.40
N GLU A 70 -5.38 -2.92 -11.60
CA GLU A 70 -6.29 -2.11 -12.40
C GLU A 70 -6.43 -2.69 -13.81
N ARG A 71 -7.61 -2.50 -14.40
CA ARG A 71 -7.92 -2.78 -15.80
C ARG A 71 -8.03 -1.46 -16.54
N ILE A 72 -7.20 -1.27 -17.56
CA ILE A 72 -7.42 -0.24 -18.59
C ILE A 72 -8.29 -0.88 -19.66
N ILE A 73 -9.47 -0.32 -19.87
CA ILE A 73 -10.45 -0.80 -20.83
C ILE A 73 -10.51 0.21 -21.98
N ALA A 74 -10.39 -0.29 -23.20
CA ALA A 74 -10.50 0.47 -24.43
C ALA A 74 -11.70 -0.05 -25.23
N THR A 75 -12.66 0.83 -25.51
CA THR A 75 -13.91 0.49 -26.20
C THR A 75 -14.06 1.36 -27.44
N VAL A 76 -14.14 0.75 -28.62
CA VAL A 76 -14.48 1.48 -29.85
C VAL A 76 -15.96 1.84 -29.80
N THR A 77 -16.32 3.10 -30.08
CA THR A 77 -17.73 3.53 -30.08
C THR A 77 -18.58 2.63 -30.99
N GLY A 78 -19.56 1.93 -30.41
CA GLY A 78 -20.46 1.02 -31.14
C GLY A 78 -19.83 -0.31 -31.57
N GLY A 79 -18.66 -0.67 -31.03
CA GLY A 79 -17.90 -1.84 -31.45
C GLY A 79 -17.23 -2.59 -30.29
N ASP A 80 -16.05 -3.15 -30.59
CA ASP A 80 -15.33 -4.07 -29.72
C ASP A 80 -14.69 -3.40 -28.49
N GLU A 81 -14.47 -4.22 -27.47
CA GLU A 81 -13.75 -3.88 -26.25
C GLU A 81 -12.45 -4.70 -26.16
N SER A 82 -11.40 -4.08 -25.63
CA SER A 82 -10.16 -4.76 -25.25
C SER A 82 -9.64 -4.22 -23.92
N GLU A 83 -8.96 -5.06 -23.15
CA GLU A 83 -8.42 -4.67 -21.84
C GLU A 83 -6.92 -4.94 -21.71
N ALA A 84 -6.28 -4.13 -20.88
CA ALA A 84 -4.94 -4.37 -20.35
C ALA A 84 -4.97 -4.35 -18.82
N LYS A 85 -4.36 -5.36 -18.19
CA LYS A 85 -4.20 -5.41 -16.74
C LYS A 85 -2.89 -4.76 -16.33
N ILE A 86 -2.95 -3.91 -15.31
CA ILE A 86 -1.79 -3.26 -14.70
C ILE A 86 -1.75 -3.66 -13.23
N LYS A 87 -0.56 -4.05 -12.78
CA LYS A 87 -0.28 -4.26 -11.37
C LYS A 87 0.45 -3.05 -10.80
N VAL A 88 -0.24 -2.27 -9.96
CA VAL A 88 0.31 -1.13 -9.22
C VAL A 88 0.94 -1.67 -7.95
N ARG A 89 2.26 -1.57 -7.82
CA ARG A 89 2.96 -2.05 -6.62
C ARG A 89 4.20 -1.26 -6.28
N VAL A 90 4.56 -1.26 -4.99
CA VAL A 90 5.92 -0.92 -4.56
C VAL A 90 6.81 -2.15 -4.78
N PRO A 91 7.88 -2.06 -5.59
CA PRO A 91 8.76 -3.19 -5.84
C PRO A 91 9.60 -3.55 -4.61
N GLY A 92 9.97 -4.83 -4.50
CA GLY A 92 10.94 -5.28 -3.48
C GLY A 92 10.37 -5.47 -2.08
N LEU A 93 9.05 -5.53 -1.93
CA LEU A 93 8.42 -5.87 -0.66
C LEU A 93 8.46 -7.40 -0.41
N GLY A 94 8.88 -7.78 0.80
CA GLY A 94 8.80 -9.13 1.33
C GLY A 94 7.86 -9.20 2.54
N SER A 95 7.41 -10.40 2.91
CA SER A 95 6.66 -10.61 4.15
C SER A 95 7.61 -10.77 5.33
N MET A 96 7.29 -10.15 6.44
CA MET A 96 7.88 -10.46 7.74
C MET A 96 7.22 -11.71 8.31
N GLY A 97 8.01 -12.59 8.93
CA GLY A 97 7.53 -13.77 9.65
C GLY A 97 7.53 -13.56 11.16
N GLU A 98 6.91 -14.48 11.90
CA GLU A 98 6.99 -14.53 13.37
C GLU A 98 8.36 -15.01 13.86
N SER A 99 8.66 -14.72 15.13
CA SER A 99 9.87 -15.15 15.84
C SER A 99 9.61 -15.26 17.35
N ASP A 100 10.50 -15.91 18.09
CA ASP A 100 10.42 -15.93 19.55
C ASP A 100 10.60 -14.54 20.18
N ALA A 101 11.19 -13.58 19.45
CA ALA A 101 11.42 -12.22 19.93
C ALA A 101 10.26 -11.24 19.64
N TRP A 102 9.32 -11.59 18.76
CA TRP A 102 8.20 -10.71 18.39
C TRP A 102 6.98 -11.46 17.87
N ARG A 103 5.83 -10.82 17.95
CA ARG A 103 4.55 -11.35 17.48
C ARG A 103 3.99 -10.45 16.39
N LEU A 104 3.37 -11.03 15.36
CA LEU A 104 2.68 -10.28 14.32
C LEU A 104 1.26 -9.95 14.79
N THR A 105 0.85 -8.68 14.69
CA THR A 105 -0.42 -8.16 15.19
C THR A 105 -1.07 -7.20 14.19
N GLY A 106 -2.29 -6.74 14.49
CA GLY A 106 -2.96 -5.73 13.68
C GLY A 106 -3.78 -6.26 12.50
N GLN A 107 -3.65 -7.54 12.16
CA GLN A 107 -4.44 -8.13 11.09
C GLN A 107 -5.94 -7.96 11.37
N THR A 108 -6.70 -7.61 10.34
CA THR A 108 -8.16 -7.53 10.39
C THR A 108 -8.78 -8.36 9.27
N THR A 109 -10.11 -8.53 9.28
CA THR A 109 -10.81 -9.16 8.14
C THR A 109 -10.56 -8.44 6.82
N ASN A 110 -10.35 -7.12 6.86
CA ASN A 110 -10.14 -6.29 5.68
C ASN A 110 -8.67 -6.22 5.27
N HIS A 111 -7.76 -6.50 6.19
CA HIS A 111 -6.31 -6.52 5.99
C HIS A 111 -5.73 -7.73 6.72
N PRO A 112 -5.96 -8.97 6.22
CA PRO A 112 -5.48 -10.18 6.87
C PRO A 112 -3.95 -10.33 6.77
N VAL A 113 -3.34 -9.53 5.90
CA VAL A 113 -1.90 -9.52 5.64
C VAL A 113 -1.44 -8.06 5.55
N ASN A 114 -0.73 -7.60 6.58
CA ASN A 114 -0.29 -6.22 6.78
C ASN A 114 1.19 -6.12 7.17
N HIS A 115 1.98 -7.20 7.06
CA HIS A 115 3.38 -7.28 7.51
C HIS A 115 4.39 -7.30 6.36
N TYR A 116 4.23 -6.42 5.37
CA TYR A 116 5.17 -6.33 4.25
C TYR A 116 6.11 -5.13 4.37
N GLY A 117 7.36 -5.31 3.96
CA GLY A 117 8.37 -4.25 4.03
C GLY A 117 9.48 -4.49 3.03
N THR A 118 10.34 -3.50 2.84
CA THR A 118 11.61 -3.75 2.14
C THR A 118 12.45 -4.74 2.95
N TYR A 119 13.35 -5.49 2.30
CA TYR A 119 14.22 -6.43 3.02
C TYR A 119 15.07 -5.75 4.09
N THR A 120 15.54 -4.52 3.83
CA THR A 120 16.28 -3.72 4.81
C THR A 120 15.39 -3.37 6.00
N THR A 121 14.17 -2.87 5.75
CA THR A 121 13.19 -2.57 6.81
C THR A 121 12.90 -3.80 7.66
N ILE A 122 12.62 -4.95 7.05
CA ILE A 122 12.32 -6.21 7.76
C ILE A 122 13.50 -6.62 8.65
N GLY A 123 14.73 -6.53 8.14
CA GLY A 123 15.94 -6.82 8.92
C GLY A 123 16.09 -5.89 10.11
N ASN A 124 15.88 -4.59 9.91
CA ASN A 124 15.98 -3.59 10.97
C ASN A 124 14.91 -3.78 12.05
N ILE A 125 13.66 -4.07 11.67
CA ILE A 125 12.58 -4.38 12.63
C ILE A 125 12.92 -5.64 13.42
N GLY A 126 13.40 -6.69 12.76
CA GLY A 126 13.80 -7.93 13.42
C GLY A 126 14.90 -7.71 14.45
N ASN A 127 15.93 -6.93 14.11
CA ASN A 127 17.01 -6.59 15.04
C ASN A 127 16.51 -5.71 16.19
N MET A 128 15.69 -4.70 15.91
CA MET A 128 15.06 -3.83 16.92
C MET A 128 14.23 -4.65 17.91
N ALA A 129 13.41 -5.59 17.42
CA ALA A 129 12.58 -6.42 18.28
C ALA A 129 13.40 -7.44 19.08
N ALA A 130 14.45 -8.00 18.50
CA ALA A 130 15.39 -8.88 19.22
C ALA A 130 16.13 -8.14 20.34
N ASP A 131 16.57 -6.91 20.11
CA ASP A 131 17.21 -6.09 21.14
C ASP A 131 16.24 -5.72 22.27
N TYR A 132 15.02 -5.30 21.92
CA TYR A 132 13.97 -5.09 22.92
C TYR A 132 13.71 -6.36 23.75
N TYR A 133 13.60 -7.51 23.10
CA TYR A 133 13.41 -8.79 23.77
C TYR A 133 14.55 -9.11 24.77
N GLN A 134 15.81 -8.88 24.37
CA GLN A 134 16.97 -9.10 25.24
C GLN A 134 17.00 -8.15 26.45
N GLN A 135 16.60 -6.88 26.27
CA GLN A 135 16.63 -5.88 27.33
C GLN A 135 15.48 -6.04 28.33
N PHE A 136 14.31 -6.48 27.87
CA PHE A 136 13.07 -6.43 28.67
C PHE A 136 12.42 -7.79 28.92
N ASP A 137 12.96 -8.89 28.37
CA ASP A 137 12.36 -10.23 28.41
C ASP A 137 10.87 -10.21 28.01
N ALA A 138 10.57 -9.45 26.95
CA ALA A 138 9.21 -9.22 26.46
C ALA A 138 9.17 -9.04 24.95
N THR A 139 8.17 -9.62 24.29
CA THR A 139 8.03 -9.58 22.83
C THR A 139 7.20 -8.38 22.38
N LEU A 140 7.71 -7.66 21.36
CA LEU A 140 6.97 -6.57 20.73
C LEU A 140 5.85 -7.12 19.84
N GLY A 141 4.71 -6.42 19.83
CA GLY A 141 3.70 -6.60 18.79
C GLY A 141 4.07 -5.76 17.58
N ILE A 142 4.51 -6.43 16.50
CA ILE A 142 4.73 -5.83 15.19
C ILE A 142 3.36 -5.74 14.53
N ASN A 143 2.81 -4.54 14.53
CA ASN A 143 1.47 -4.24 14.05
C ASN A 143 1.55 -3.89 12.56
N ASP A 144 0.89 -2.82 12.11
CA ASP A 144 0.85 -2.45 10.70
C ASP A 144 2.24 -2.15 10.12
N MET A 145 2.56 -2.82 9.01
CA MET A 145 3.61 -2.47 8.05
C MET A 145 2.92 -2.17 6.71
N SER A 146 3.56 -2.45 5.57
CA SER A 146 2.91 -2.34 4.25
C SER A 146 1.96 -3.50 3.95
N LEU A 147 1.05 -3.29 2.99
CA LEU A 147 0.32 -4.38 2.32
C LEU A 147 1.23 -5.08 1.27
N PRO A 148 0.85 -6.27 0.75
CA PRO A 148 1.69 -7.02 -0.20
C PRO A 148 2.10 -6.27 -1.47
N ASP A 149 1.23 -5.43 -2.02
CA ASP A 149 1.57 -4.58 -3.16
C ASP A 149 1.97 -3.15 -2.72
N GLY A 150 2.08 -2.91 -1.41
CA GLY A 150 2.28 -1.60 -0.83
C GLY A 150 1.13 -0.66 -1.14
N GLY A 151 1.43 0.62 -1.33
CA GLY A 151 0.38 1.60 -1.58
C GLY A 151 -0.33 2.05 -0.30
N MET A 152 -1.17 3.07 -0.42
CA MET A 152 -1.88 3.63 0.72
C MET A 152 -2.87 2.64 1.33
N PHE A 153 -2.78 2.45 2.65
CA PHE A 153 -3.80 1.73 3.42
C PHE A 153 -5.12 2.48 3.42
N ASP A 154 -6.21 1.74 3.28
CA ASP A 154 -7.56 2.26 3.37
C ASP A 154 -8.15 1.99 4.75
N ILE A 155 -7.69 2.74 5.74
CA ILE A 155 -8.23 2.60 7.09
C ILE A 155 -9.70 3.02 7.07
N CYS A 156 -10.56 2.18 7.65
CA CYS A 156 -12.01 2.35 7.63
C CYS A 156 -12.63 2.39 6.22
N GLY A 157 -11.97 1.80 5.21
CA GLY A 157 -12.43 1.82 3.81
C GLY A 157 -12.33 3.21 3.17
N THR A 158 -11.55 4.11 3.78
CA THR A 158 -11.33 5.47 3.30
C THR A 158 -9.97 5.57 2.63
N TYR A 159 -9.94 6.04 1.40
CA TYR A 159 -8.72 6.13 0.58
C TYR A 159 -8.23 7.57 0.49
N ASN A 160 -8.26 8.31 1.60
CA ASN A 160 -7.78 9.68 1.65
C ASN A 160 -6.93 9.87 2.91
N PRO A 161 -5.73 10.45 2.79
CA PRO A 161 -4.88 10.79 3.93
C PRO A 161 -5.53 11.74 4.94
N THR A 162 -6.65 12.40 4.62
CA THR A 162 -7.38 13.26 5.56
C THR A 162 -8.61 12.59 6.18
N ASP A 163 -8.98 11.39 5.75
CA ASP A 163 -10.20 10.75 6.23
C ASP A 163 -9.97 10.20 7.64
N THR A 164 -10.79 10.66 8.58
CA THR A 164 -10.69 10.26 9.98
C THR A 164 -11.78 9.26 10.34
N CYS A 165 -11.43 8.23 11.10
CA CYS A 165 -12.40 7.37 11.77
C CYS A 165 -11.94 7.04 13.19
N LEU A 166 -12.77 6.32 13.96
CA LEU A 166 -12.42 5.90 15.32
C LEU A 166 -11.05 5.20 15.38
N ASN A 167 -10.72 4.43 14.34
CA ASN A 167 -9.48 3.65 14.26
C ASN A 167 -8.35 4.35 13.49
N ALA A 168 -8.60 5.50 12.86
CA ALA A 168 -7.62 6.36 12.22
C ALA A 168 -7.99 7.84 12.42
N PRO A 169 -7.84 8.38 13.63
CA PRO A 169 -8.27 9.75 13.93
C PRO A 169 -7.45 10.83 13.22
N ASN A 170 -6.33 10.47 12.58
CA ASN A 170 -5.39 11.39 11.93
C ASN A 170 -5.25 11.16 10.41
N GLY A 171 -6.14 10.39 9.77
CA GLY A 171 -6.01 10.09 8.34
C GLY A 171 -5.52 8.68 8.00
N GLY A 172 -5.61 8.30 6.73
CA GLY A 172 -5.14 6.99 6.24
C GLY A 172 -3.64 6.75 6.47
N HIS A 173 -3.26 5.47 6.69
CA HIS A 173 -1.89 4.97 6.90
C HIS A 173 -1.02 5.13 5.63
N SER A 174 -0.74 6.38 5.27
CA SER A 174 0.08 6.73 4.10
C SER A 174 1.58 6.52 4.34
N SER A 175 2.04 6.55 5.60
CA SER A 175 3.43 6.28 6.00
C SER A 175 3.87 4.86 5.62
N HIS A 176 3.00 3.87 5.81
CA HIS A 176 3.29 2.46 5.53
C HIS A 176 3.34 2.10 4.05
N ARG A 177 2.94 3.03 3.16
CA ARG A 177 2.80 2.79 1.71
C ARG A 177 4.03 2.18 1.05
N LYS A 178 5.22 2.51 1.56
CA LYS A 178 6.49 2.21 0.92
C LYS A 178 7.21 1.01 1.54
N GLY A 179 6.65 0.40 2.59
CA GLY A 179 7.30 -0.69 3.32
C GLY A 179 8.54 -0.26 4.09
N THR A 180 8.57 0.99 4.52
CA THR A 180 9.67 1.62 5.28
C THR A 180 9.34 1.86 6.74
N GLY A 181 8.09 1.65 7.15
CA GLY A 181 7.63 1.91 8.50
C GLY A 181 6.90 0.73 9.13
N VAL A 182 6.89 0.74 10.46
CA VAL A 182 6.17 -0.23 11.30
C VAL A 182 5.50 0.45 12.46
N ASP A 183 4.29 0.02 12.75
CA ASP A 183 3.59 0.34 13.99
C ASP A 183 3.85 -0.74 15.02
N ILE A 184 4.08 -0.31 16.25
CA ILE A 184 4.36 -1.17 17.39
C ILE A 184 3.22 -1.03 18.40
N ASP A 185 2.73 -2.17 18.88
CA ASP A 185 1.75 -2.20 19.95
C ASP A 185 2.25 -1.42 21.17
N ARG A 186 1.33 -0.75 21.88
CA ARG A 186 1.68 -0.01 23.10
C ARG A 186 2.07 -0.93 24.27
N THR A 187 1.91 -2.23 24.12
CA THR A 187 2.22 -3.25 25.10
C THR A 187 3.04 -4.40 24.51
N ALA A 188 4.03 -4.85 25.26
CA ALA A 188 4.83 -6.03 24.98
C ALA A 188 4.40 -7.20 25.88
N GLN A 189 4.58 -8.42 25.41
CA GLN A 189 4.20 -9.63 26.16
C GLN A 189 5.43 -10.21 26.87
N SER A 190 5.43 -10.19 28.21
CA SER A 190 6.44 -10.85 29.04
C SER A 190 5.88 -12.16 29.62
N GLN A 191 6.74 -12.96 30.27
CA GLN A 191 6.32 -14.16 31.00
C GLN A 191 5.31 -13.85 32.12
N ASN A 192 5.36 -12.65 32.71
CA ASN A 192 4.51 -12.21 33.80
C ASN A 192 3.27 -11.42 33.34
N GLY A 193 3.01 -11.40 32.03
CA GLY A 193 1.89 -10.68 31.43
C GLY A 193 2.32 -9.47 30.59
N TRP A 194 1.37 -8.57 30.35
CA TRP A 194 1.55 -7.43 29.46
C TRP A 194 2.25 -6.26 30.17
N ILE A 195 3.33 -5.77 29.59
CA ILE A 195 4.03 -4.57 30.04
C ILE A 195 3.84 -3.44 29.03
N ARG A 196 3.84 -2.20 29.50
CA ARG A 196 3.80 -1.03 28.61
C ARG A 196 5.15 -0.90 27.89
N VAL A 197 5.11 -0.67 26.58
CA VAL A 197 6.32 -0.31 25.81
C VAL A 197 6.73 1.10 26.20
N ASP A 198 7.95 1.23 26.74
CA ASP A 198 8.52 2.53 27.05
C ASP A 198 8.89 3.27 25.77
N ARG A 199 8.28 4.44 25.55
CA ARG A 199 8.46 5.24 24.32
C ARG A 199 9.86 5.84 24.19
N ILE A 200 10.60 5.99 25.27
CA ILE A 200 11.98 6.49 25.23
C ILE A 200 12.90 5.33 24.84
N ALA A 201 12.76 4.18 25.50
CA ALA A 201 13.55 2.99 25.19
C ALA A 201 13.37 2.58 23.72
N ILE A 202 12.13 2.41 23.25
CA ILE A 202 11.89 2.00 21.85
C ILE A 202 12.36 3.06 20.84
N ARG A 203 12.40 4.34 21.22
CA ARG A 203 12.95 5.38 20.36
C ARG A 203 14.45 5.19 20.15
N GLU A 204 15.19 4.93 21.24
CA GLU A 204 16.63 4.75 21.14
C GLU A 204 16.98 3.45 20.40
N ILE A 205 16.29 2.35 20.70
CA ILE A 205 16.46 1.09 19.95
C ILE A 205 16.14 1.28 18.46
N CYS A 206 15.02 1.93 18.12
CA CYS A 206 14.66 2.24 16.73
C CYS A 206 15.78 3.03 16.02
N LYS A 207 16.41 4.00 16.70
CA LYS A 207 17.54 4.77 16.16
C LYS A 207 18.81 3.94 15.99
N ASP A 208 19.10 3.01 16.89
CA ASP A 208 20.27 2.14 16.81
C ASP A 208 20.26 1.29 15.52
N TYR A 209 19.06 1.02 14.98
CA TYR A 209 18.85 0.34 13.71
C TYR A 209 18.51 1.28 12.55
N GLY A 210 18.88 2.57 12.68
CA GLY A 210 18.78 3.58 11.62
C GLY A 210 17.38 4.15 11.39
N GLY A 211 16.41 3.79 12.24
CA GLY A 211 15.06 4.32 12.20
C GLY A 211 14.88 5.60 13.03
N HIS A 212 13.66 6.14 12.99
CA HIS A 212 13.24 7.21 13.88
C HIS A 212 11.75 7.09 14.19
N LEU A 213 11.32 7.56 15.35
CA LEU A 213 9.90 7.58 15.67
C LEU A 213 9.19 8.74 14.97
N VAL A 214 8.12 8.43 14.25
CA VAL A 214 7.19 9.43 13.69
C VAL A 214 6.13 9.76 14.74
N ARG A 215 5.75 11.04 14.83
CA ARG A 215 4.81 11.51 15.84
C ARG A 215 3.38 11.13 15.45
N GLU A 216 2.94 9.97 15.90
CA GLU A 216 1.59 9.45 15.65
C GLU A 216 0.93 8.91 16.94
N SER A 217 -0.33 8.51 16.83
CA SER A 217 -1.08 7.91 17.96
C SER A 217 -0.49 6.56 18.34
N THR A 218 -0.01 5.79 17.37
CA THR A 218 0.73 4.53 17.56
C THR A 218 2.19 4.78 17.92
N ILE A 219 2.97 3.72 18.15
CA ILE A 219 4.44 3.82 18.23
C ILE A 219 4.95 3.46 16.83
N HIS A 220 5.17 4.48 16.00
CA HIS A 220 5.59 4.31 14.62
C HIS A 220 7.09 4.48 14.48
N CYS A 221 7.81 3.46 14.01
CA CYS A 221 9.24 3.55 13.66
C CYS A 221 9.40 3.51 12.13
N GLU A 222 9.99 4.58 11.58
CA GLU A 222 10.24 4.75 10.15
C GLU A 222 11.73 4.62 9.84
N PHE A 223 12.06 3.82 8.84
CA PHE A 223 13.42 3.54 8.37
C PHE A 223 13.69 4.24 7.03
N PRO A 224 14.96 4.62 6.74
CA PRO A 224 15.33 5.20 5.46
C PRO A 224 15.12 4.22 4.30
N GLN A 225 14.90 4.78 3.11
CA GLN A 225 14.82 4.06 1.84
C GLN A 225 16.19 3.63 1.32
#